data_AF-K7Z1H8-F1
#
_entry.id   AF-K7Z1H8-F1
#
_cell.length_a   1.000
_cell.length_b   1.000
_cell.length_c   1.000
_cell.angle_alpha   90.00
_cell.angle_beta   90.00
_cell.angle_gamma   90.00
#
_symmetry.space_group_name_H-M   'P 1'
#
loop_
_entity.id
_entity.type
_entity.pdbx_description
1 polymer ?
#
loop_
_entity_poly.entity_id
_entity_poly.type
_entity_poly.pdbx_seq_one_letter_code
_entity_poly.pdbx_strand_id
1 'polypeptide(L)' 'MITYHMPYIYSKTIMLEGKEENEVKRIMEAYIDGALEFDYFVKEINRFESAMVLVFEEKTI' A
#
# COMPACT_ATOMS: atom_id res chain seq x y z
N MET A 1 14.78 28.38 -6.38
CA MET A 1 13.64 27.45 -6.54
C MET A 1 13.53 26.66 -5.26
N ILE A 2 12.42 26.77 -4.53
CA ILE A 2 12.14 25.90 -3.38
C ILE A 2 11.48 24.66 -3.97
N THR A 3 12.21 23.57 -4.06
CA THR A 3 11.65 22.26 -4.40
C THR A 3 10.91 21.74 -3.17
N TYR A 4 9.59 21.74 -3.24
CA TYR A 4 8.77 21.00 -2.29
C TYR A 4 8.96 19.51 -2.58
N HIS A 5 9.80 18.83 -1.80
CA HIS A 5 9.76 17.38 -1.72
C HIS A 5 8.50 17.02 -0.94
N MET A 6 7.36 16.90 -1.62
CA MET A 6 6.27 16.13 -1.06
C MET A 6 6.76 14.69 -0.98
N PRO A 7 6.79 14.05 0.20
CA PRO A 7 7.06 12.62 0.26
C PRO A 7 5.98 11.96 -0.60
N TYR A 8 6.38 11.25 -1.66
CA TYR A 8 5.45 10.58 -2.56
C TYR A 8 4.80 9.42 -1.78
N ILE A 9 3.76 9.75 -1.01
CA ILE A 9 2.92 8.77 -0.33
C ILE A 9 1.81 8.40 -1.30
N TYR A 10 1.72 7.14 -1.67
CA TYR A 10 0.58 6.62 -2.43
C TYR A 10 -0.10 5.49 -1.67
N SER A 11 -1.35 5.20 -2.02
CA SER A 11 -2.13 4.15 -1.38
C SER A 11 -2.77 3.19 -2.39
N LYS A 12 -3.04 1.97 -1.92
CA LYS A 12 -3.82 0.94 -2.63
C LYS A 12 -4.95 0.45 -1.73
N THR A 13 -6.13 0.32 -2.30
CA THR A 13 -7.31 -0.19 -1.59
C THR A 13 -7.68 -1.58 -2.08
N ILE A 14 -7.92 -2.49 -1.13
CA ILE A 14 -8.39 -3.85 -1.34
C ILE A 14 -9.82 -3.93 -0.81
N MET A 15 -10.79 -4.23 -1.66
CA MET A 15 -12.16 -4.54 -1.21
C MET A 15 -12.19 -5.92 -0.58
N LEU A 16 -12.73 -6.02 0.63
CA LEU A 16 -12.79 -7.25 1.43
C LEU A 16 -14.10 -8.04 1.20
N GLU A 17 -15.16 -7.37 0.74
CA GLU A 17 -16.46 -8.00 0.54
C GLU A 17 -16.36 -9.16 -0.46
N GLY A 18 -16.84 -10.34 -0.05
CA GLY A 18 -16.80 -11.55 -0.85
C GLY A 18 -15.41 -12.19 -1.01
N LYS A 19 -14.37 -11.67 -0.35
CA LYS A 19 -13.02 -12.25 -0.38
C LYS A 19 -12.74 -13.10 0.85
N GLU A 20 -12.11 -14.24 0.63
CA GLU A 20 -11.51 -15.03 1.71
C GLU A 20 -10.24 -14.36 2.24
N GLU A 21 -9.92 -14.61 3.51
CA GLU A 21 -8.70 -14.09 4.14
C GLU A 21 -7.42 -14.45 3.35
N ASN A 22 -7.35 -15.68 2.83
CA ASN A 22 -6.23 -16.14 2.01
C ASN A 22 -6.14 -15.42 0.66
N GLU A 23 -7.26 -14.94 0.12
CA GLU A 23 -7.28 -14.15 -1.11
C GLU A 23 -6.80 -12.72 -0.83
N VAL A 24 -7.30 -12.12 0.26
CA VAL A 24 -6.87 -10.79 0.71
C VAL A 24 -5.36 -10.76 0.97
N LYS A 25 -4.83 -11.78 1.64
CA LYS A 25 -3.40 -11.91 1.91
C LYS A 25 -2.56 -11.97 0.64
N ARG A 26 -2.98 -12.78 -0.34
CA ARG A 26 -2.28 -12.88 -1.64
C ARG A 26 -2.28 -11.57 -2.42
N ILE A 27 -3.42 -10.86 -2.44
CA ILE A 27 -3.53 -9.55 -3.09
C ILE A 27 -2.63 -8.53 -2.40
N MET A 28 -2.62 -8.54 -1.06
CA MET A 28 -1.76 -7.67 -0.27
C MET A 28 -0.28 -7.92 -0.58
N GLU A 29 0.17 -9.18 -0.52
CA GLU A 29 1.54 -9.58 -0.87
C GLU A 29 1.94 -9.10 -2.27
N ALA A 30 1.09 -9.28 -3.27
CA ALA A 30 1.35 -8.81 -4.63
C ALA A 30 1.54 -7.29 -4.73
N TYR A 31 0.76 -6.49 -3.98
CA TYR A 31 0.95 -5.05 -3.94
C TYR A 31 2.22 -4.63 -3.20
N ILE A 32 2.60 -5.36 -2.16
CA ILE A 32 3.83 -5.11 -1.40
C ILE A 32 5.04 -5.42 -2.26
N ASP A 33 5.07 -6.59 -2.90
CA ASP A 33 6.18 -7.00 -3.76
C ASP A 33 6.35 -6.01 -4.92
N GLY A 34 5.25 -5.62 -5.58
CA GLY A 34 5.29 -4.61 -6.63
C GLY A 34 5.78 -3.25 -6.12
N ALA A 35 5.40 -2.83 -4.91
CA ALA A 35 5.87 -1.57 -4.33
C ALA A 35 7.39 -1.60 -4.04
N LEU A 36 7.90 -2.73 -3.56
CA LEU A 36 9.33 -2.92 -3.28
C LEU A 36 10.20 -2.80 -4.54
N GLU A 37 9.70 -3.22 -5.71
CA GLU A 37 10.41 -3.04 -6.99
C GLU A 37 10.62 -1.57 -7.36
N PHE A 38 9.80 -0.66 -6.82
CA PHE A 38 9.89 0.79 -7.06
C PHE A 38 10.49 1.54 -5.87
N ASP A 39 11.20 0.87 -4.96
CA ASP A 39 11.76 1.44 -3.73
C ASP A 39 10.69 2.03 -2.79
N TYR A 40 9.47 1.49 -2.79
CA TYR A 40 8.44 1.82 -1.81
C TYR A 40 8.28 0.72 -0.77
N PHE A 41 7.93 1.09 0.46
CA PHE A 41 7.60 0.16 1.52
C PHE A 41 6.22 0.48 2.12
N VAL A 42 5.59 -0.52 2.74
CA VAL A 42 4.33 -0.29 3.46
C VAL A 42 4.62 0.52 4.71
N LYS A 43 4.08 1.73 4.75
CA LYS A 43 4.10 2.61 5.92
C LYS A 43 2.99 2.26 6.90
N GLU A 44 1.78 2.03 6.39
CA GLU A 44 0.59 1.85 7.22
C GLU A 44 -0.42 0.93 6.53
N ILE A 45 -1.16 0.16 7.34
CA ILE A 45 -2.27 -0.68 6.88
C ILE A 45 -3.51 -0.26 7.68
N ASN A 46 -4.48 0.33 6.98
CA ASN A 46 -5.76 0.74 7.56
C ASN A 46 -6.84 -0.27 7.18
N ARG A 47 -7.61 -0.74 8.17
CA ARG A 47 -8.73 -1.65 7.95
C ARG A 47 -10.05 -0.96 8.25
N PHE A 48 -10.94 -1.02 7.28
CA PHE A 48 -12.33 -0.60 7.36
C PHE A 48 -13.23 -1.85 7.26
N GLU A 49 -14.52 -1.69 7.51
CA GLU A 49 -15.47 -2.82 7.53
C GLU A 49 -15.41 -3.66 6.24
N SER A 50 -15.42 -3.00 5.08
CA SER A 50 -15.45 -3.65 3.75
C SER A 50 -14.18 -3.42 2.92
N ALA A 51 -13.15 -2.74 3.47
CA ALA A 51 -11.97 -2.38 2.72
C ALA A 51 -10.70 -2.41 3.57
N MET A 52 -9.57 -2.62 2.93
CA MET A 52 -8.24 -2.48 3.50
C MET A 52 -7.44 -1.51 2.65
N VAL A 53 -6.73 -0.57 3.26
CA VAL A 53 -5.91 0.44 2.58
C VAL A 53 -4.46 0.26 2.99
N LEU A 54 -3.61 -0.02 2.02
CA LEU A 54 -2.16 -0.06 2.16
C LEU A 54 -1.62 1.32 1.79
N VAL A 55 -0.91 1.96 2.71
CA VAL A 55 -0.24 3.24 2.49
C VAL A 55 1.25 2.95 2.32
N PHE A 56 1.81 3.44 1.22
CA PHE A 56 3.20 3.24 0.86
C PHE A 56 3.98 4.54 0.98
N GLU A 57 5.25 4.41 1.34
CA GLU A 57 6.19 5.51 1.42
C GLU A 57 7.45 5.17 0.62
N GLU A 58 7.96 6.17 -0.09
CA GLU A 58 9.20 6.04 -0.84
C GLU A 58 10.37 5.91 0.13
N LYS A 59 11.26 4.98 -0.15
CA LYS A 59 12.51 4.80 0.57
C LYS A 59 13.46 5.92 0.16
N THR A 60 13.27 7.09 0.79
CA THR A 60 14.20 8.21 0.66
C THR A 60 15.58 7.75 1.18
N ILE A 61 16.60 7.81 0.31
CA ILE A 61 18.00 7.47 0.62
C ILE A 61 18.56 8.41 1.69
#